data_AF-A0A812J208-F1
#
_entry.id   AF-A0A812J208-F1
#
_cell.length_a   1.000
_cell.length_b   1.000
_cell.length_c   1.000
_cell.angle_alpha   90.00
_cell.angle_beta   90.00
_cell.angle_gamma   90.00
#
_symmetry.space_group_name_H-M   'P 1'
#
loop_
_entity.id
_entity.type
_entity.pdbx_description
1 polymer ?
#
loop_
_entity_poly.entity_id
_entity_poly.type
_entity_poly.pdbx_seq_one_letter_code
_entity_poly.pdbx_strand_id
1 'polypeptide(L)'
;MAQFVKRSRVASAKYEFWPSDLQRAGHTSVEVESDSDLGKHLEKIGKHEVYGVHMARMQKLPCKLIPSSKFRNGAERWWCPIHQGAYGKKAQVVKAEKTKVRCCDQSEALVDFVRSSDIMDLNLVKPGDVKGDSDYCELGIWIGLAPAIDTYNEKAKYFYAGIHVHARKEIGGRKVIDKNFPAVRIKDQTGRFPNIPKAGIVLTTPAALEYLYYMEHHCPVNNDLGVQSLESQGVPRSSVDLTAVVRCKHCEALHEDIGDFFGENYHKKHLCGSCGRDIFGKASIGNPLQLFQRPWRREIVGGKIDPQNREIHIKSSEHRLMCWPSTPALFWSRDAPEIWGIHVHGFNAENERVIDDTYGAVYVDGKKLDRAQLFEDMLNNSFWMVEEAEMAAEAEELEDD
;
A
#
# COMPACT_ATOMS: atom_id res chain seq x y z
N MET A 1 -24.90 47.60 -14.64
CA MET A 1 -23.50 47.23 -14.30
C MET A 1 -23.52 45.95 -13.49
N ALA A 2 -23.12 44.82 -14.07
CA ALA A 2 -23.06 43.55 -13.37
C ALA A 2 -21.86 43.56 -12.41
N GLN A 3 -22.12 43.50 -11.10
CA GLN A 3 -21.08 43.32 -10.10
C GLN A 3 -20.49 41.91 -10.26
N PHE A 4 -19.28 41.83 -10.83
CA PHE A 4 -18.45 40.64 -10.73
C PHE A 4 -18.09 40.43 -9.26
N VAL A 5 -18.82 39.53 -8.61
CA VAL A 5 -18.42 38.99 -7.30
C VAL A 5 -17.08 38.28 -7.52
N LYS A 6 -15.98 38.92 -7.10
CA LYS A 6 -14.68 38.28 -6.97
C LYS A 6 -14.85 37.14 -5.96
N ARG A 7 -15.08 35.91 -6.43
CA ARG A 7 -14.91 34.72 -5.60
C ARG A 7 -13.42 34.66 -5.25
N SER A 8 -13.06 35.05 -4.03
CA SER A 8 -11.75 34.71 -3.50
C SER A 8 -11.64 33.19 -3.58
N ARG A 9 -10.64 32.67 -4.30
CA ARG A 9 -10.38 31.23 -4.29
C ARG A 9 -10.03 30.87 -2.86
N VAL A 10 -10.94 30.17 -2.19
CA VAL A 10 -10.65 29.53 -0.90
C VAL A 10 -9.50 28.56 -1.17
N ALA A 11 -8.46 28.61 -0.35
CA ALA A 11 -7.35 27.68 -0.48
C ALA A 11 -7.86 26.25 -0.25
N SER A 12 -7.45 25.32 -1.10
CA SER A 12 -7.78 23.90 -0.98
C SER A 12 -6.51 23.06 -1.07
N ALA A 13 -6.52 21.92 -0.38
CA ALA A 13 -5.48 20.91 -0.44
C ALA A 13 -6.11 19.55 -0.78
N LYS A 14 -5.37 18.70 -1.49
CA LYS A 14 -5.82 17.36 -1.84
C LYS A 14 -5.20 16.35 -0.89
N TYR A 15 -6.01 15.38 -0.47
CA TYR A 15 -5.64 14.30 0.42
C TYR A 15 -6.09 12.96 -0.19
N GLU A 16 -5.31 11.92 0.08
CA GLU A 16 -5.69 10.53 -0.19
C GLU A 16 -6.09 9.88 1.14
N PHE A 17 -7.28 9.27 1.19
CA PHE A 17 -7.85 8.63 2.39
C PHE A 17 -8.05 7.14 2.17
N TRP A 18 -7.92 6.33 3.22
CA TRP A 18 -8.38 4.94 3.19
C TRP A 18 -8.89 4.48 4.56
N PRO A 19 -9.85 3.54 4.57
CA PRO A 19 -10.28 2.80 5.76
C PRO A 19 -9.11 2.16 6.49
N SER A 20 -8.97 2.39 7.80
CA SER A 20 -7.90 1.75 8.59
C SER A 20 -8.18 0.28 8.87
N ASP A 21 -9.46 -0.12 8.86
CA ASP A 21 -9.90 -1.52 9.02
C ASP A 21 -9.65 -2.40 7.79
N LEU A 22 -9.28 -1.80 6.66
CA LEU A 22 -9.05 -2.48 5.39
C LEU A 22 -10.23 -3.35 4.90
N GLN A 23 -11.45 -3.15 5.39
CA GLN A 23 -12.63 -3.98 5.04
C GLN A 23 -13.52 -3.36 3.95
N ARG A 24 -13.07 -2.25 3.38
CA ARG A 24 -13.88 -1.34 2.56
C ARG A 24 -13.09 -0.96 1.32
N ALA A 25 -13.78 -0.38 0.33
CA ALA A 25 -13.18 0.02 -0.94
C ALA A 25 -11.85 0.77 -0.76
N GLY A 26 -10.99 0.69 -1.78
CA GLY A 26 -9.66 1.26 -1.74
C GLY A 26 -9.59 2.77 -1.58
N HIS A 27 -8.40 3.31 -1.69
CA HIS A 27 -8.16 4.71 -1.34
C HIS A 27 -8.99 5.69 -2.18
N THR A 28 -9.25 6.87 -1.61
CA THR A 28 -10.01 7.94 -2.27
C THR A 28 -9.26 9.26 -2.26
N SER A 29 -9.33 9.95 -3.38
CA SER A 29 -8.83 11.31 -3.55
C SER A 29 -9.89 12.33 -3.17
N VAL A 30 -9.59 13.22 -2.22
CA VAL A 30 -10.53 14.24 -1.75
C VAL A 30 -9.86 15.60 -1.68
N GLU A 31 -10.45 16.58 -2.35
CA GLU A 31 -10.08 18.00 -2.20
C GLU A 31 -10.75 18.58 -0.95
N VAL A 32 -10.01 19.27 -0.09
CA VAL A 32 -10.47 19.80 1.20
C VAL A 32 -10.15 21.28 1.26
N GLU A 33 -11.17 22.10 1.51
CA GLU A 33 -11.01 23.55 1.74
C GLU A 33 -10.31 23.78 3.07
N SER A 34 -9.27 24.60 3.09
CA SER A 34 -8.41 24.78 4.27
C SER A 34 -9.14 25.36 5.48
N ASP A 35 -10.21 26.14 5.27
CA ASP A 35 -11.01 26.77 6.31
C ASP A 35 -12.19 25.91 6.81
N SER A 36 -12.49 24.80 6.12
CA SER A 36 -13.47 23.81 6.57
C SER A 36 -13.03 23.14 7.87
N ASP A 37 -13.98 22.59 8.65
CA ASP A 37 -13.67 21.88 9.89
C ASP A 37 -12.72 20.70 9.65
N LEU A 38 -12.91 19.98 8.54
CA LEU A 38 -12.01 18.93 8.11
C LEU A 38 -10.62 19.48 7.76
N GLY A 39 -10.54 20.57 6.98
CA GLY A 39 -9.27 21.20 6.62
C GLY A 39 -8.47 21.61 7.84
N LYS A 40 -9.08 22.34 8.77
CA LYS A 40 -8.47 22.74 10.04
C LYS A 40 -8.02 21.54 10.87
N HIS A 41 -8.81 20.47 10.90
CA HIS A 41 -8.46 19.26 11.63
C HIS A 41 -7.22 18.57 11.02
N LEU A 42 -7.18 18.40 9.69
CA LEU A 42 -6.04 17.79 9.00
C LEU A 42 -4.76 18.62 9.14
N GLU A 43 -4.85 19.95 9.07
CA GLU A 43 -3.69 20.82 9.29
C GLU A 43 -3.18 20.77 10.74
N LYS A 44 -4.08 20.61 11.73
CA LYS A 44 -3.71 20.51 13.15
C LYS A 44 -2.87 19.27 13.46
N ILE A 45 -3.14 18.15 12.78
CA ILE A 45 -2.39 16.90 12.96
C ILE A 45 -0.91 17.08 12.62
N GLY A 46 -0.58 17.95 11.65
CA GLY A 46 0.80 18.26 11.29
C GLY A 46 1.50 17.12 10.54
N LYS A 47 2.83 17.07 10.65
CA LYS A 47 3.68 16.08 9.98
C LYS A 47 3.95 14.89 10.89
N HIS A 48 3.87 13.70 10.33
CA HIS A 48 4.22 12.45 11.01
C HIS A 48 5.70 12.42 11.37
N GLU A 49 6.03 11.99 12.58
CA GLU A 49 7.39 12.01 13.12
C GLU A 49 8.39 11.19 12.30
N VAL A 50 8.00 9.97 11.89
CA VAL A 50 8.86 9.06 11.12
C VAL A 50 9.03 9.51 9.66
N TYR A 51 7.94 9.85 8.99
CA TYR A 51 7.98 10.13 7.55
C TYR A 51 8.22 11.60 7.20
N GLY A 52 8.01 12.54 8.14
CA GLY A 52 8.18 13.97 7.91
C GLY A 52 7.15 14.59 6.95
N VAL A 53 6.00 13.93 6.75
CA VAL A 53 4.93 14.30 5.81
C VAL A 53 3.58 14.42 6.52
N HIS A 54 2.64 15.18 5.94
CA HIS A 54 1.29 15.33 6.51
C HIS A 54 0.49 14.05 6.25
N MET A 55 0.51 13.18 7.26
CA MET A 55 -0.25 11.95 7.29
C MET A 55 -0.61 11.63 8.73
N ALA A 56 -1.64 10.81 8.91
CA ALA A 56 -1.88 10.11 10.15
C ALA A 56 -2.66 8.84 9.88
N ARG A 57 -2.66 7.95 10.88
CA ARG A 57 -3.38 6.68 10.86
C ARG A 57 -4.38 6.62 11.98
N MET A 58 -5.39 5.76 11.83
CA MET A 58 -6.35 5.46 12.89
C MET A 58 -7.07 6.73 13.40
N GLN A 59 -7.41 7.66 12.50
CA GLN A 59 -7.98 8.96 12.88
C GLN A 59 -9.50 8.96 12.82
N LYS A 60 -10.14 9.60 13.80
CA LYS A 60 -11.57 9.97 13.73
C LYS A 60 -11.71 11.32 13.03
N LEU A 61 -12.25 11.33 11.81
CA LEU A 61 -12.36 12.53 11.00
C LEU A 61 -13.81 13.03 10.81
N PRO A 62 -14.02 14.32 10.59
CA PRO A 62 -15.32 14.83 10.16
C PRO A 62 -15.75 14.26 8.80
N CYS A 63 -17.05 14.04 8.62
CA CYS A 63 -17.59 13.61 7.33
C CYS A 63 -17.49 14.71 6.26
N LYS A 64 -17.16 14.33 5.03
CA LYS A 64 -17.33 15.18 3.84
C LYS A 64 -18.40 14.57 2.93
N LEU A 65 -19.65 15.02 3.06
CA LEU A 65 -20.75 14.46 2.28
C LEU A 65 -20.84 15.11 0.89
N ILE A 66 -20.81 14.27 -0.15
CA ILE A 66 -21.05 14.68 -1.54
C ILE A 66 -22.34 14.04 -2.08
N PRO A 67 -23.06 14.71 -3.01
CA PRO A 67 -24.19 14.08 -3.68
C PRO A 67 -23.75 12.81 -4.42
N SER A 68 -24.49 11.72 -4.28
CA SER A 68 -24.16 10.44 -4.93
C SER A 68 -25.27 9.98 -5.86
N SER A 69 -26.31 9.32 -5.34
CA SER A 69 -27.44 8.77 -6.11
C SER A 69 -28.74 9.00 -5.36
N LYS A 70 -29.81 8.28 -5.72
CA LYS A 70 -30.98 8.11 -4.86
C LYS A 70 -30.97 6.72 -4.23
N PHE A 71 -31.61 6.58 -3.07
CA PHE A 71 -31.98 5.29 -2.50
C PHE A 71 -33.15 4.68 -3.30
N ARG A 72 -33.43 3.38 -3.07
CA ARG A 72 -34.55 2.67 -3.73
C ARG A 72 -35.91 3.31 -3.47
N ASN A 73 -36.09 3.98 -2.33
CA ASN A 73 -37.30 4.71 -1.98
C ASN A 73 -37.36 6.14 -2.58
N GLY A 74 -36.43 6.50 -3.47
CA GLY A 74 -36.37 7.80 -4.12
C GLY A 74 -35.72 8.91 -3.29
N ALA A 75 -35.37 8.67 -2.02
CA ALA A 75 -34.69 9.64 -1.17
C ALA A 75 -33.27 9.94 -1.69
N GLU A 76 -32.77 11.15 -1.45
CA GLU A 76 -31.40 11.51 -1.81
C GLU A 76 -30.39 10.69 -1.01
N ARG A 77 -29.38 10.16 -1.71
CA ARG A 77 -28.24 9.49 -1.11
C ARG A 77 -27.01 10.37 -1.27
N TRP A 78 -26.38 10.64 -0.14
CA TRP A 78 -25.10 11.30 -0.04
C TRP A 78 -24.02 10.26 0.28
N TRP A 79 -22.79 10.56 -0.10
CA TRP A 79 -21.65 9.69 0.11
C TRP A 79 -20.52 10.43 0.81
N CYS A 80 -19.85 9.79 1.76
CA CYS A 80 -18.62 10.30 2.34
C CYS A 80 -17.43 9.56 1.70
N PRO A 81 -16.57 10.19 0.88
CA PRO A 81 -15.40 9.51 0.32
C PRO A 81 -14.32 9.23 1.37
N ILE A 82 -14.35 9.91 2.51
CA ILE A 82 -13.39 9.73 3.62
C ILE A 82 -13.68 8.40 4.34
N HIS A 83 -14.90 8.26 4.87
CA HIS A 83 -15.32 7.05 5.59
C HIS A 83 -15.92 5.97 4.69
N GLN A 84 -16.14 6.28 3.41
CA GLN A 84 -16.80 5.40 2.47
C GLN A 84 -18.17 4.91 2.97
N GLY A 85 -18.96 5.86 3.48
CA GLY A 85 -20.27 5.61 4.08
C GLY A 85 -21.37 6.42 3.40
N ALA A 86 -22.60 5.93 3.48
CA ALA A 86 -23.77 6.61 2.95
C ALA A 86 -24.46 7.50 4.01
N TYR A 87 -25.05 8.61 3.56
CA TYR A 87 -25.98 9.43 4.34
C TYR A 87 -27.31 9.60 3.60
N GLY A 88 -28.39 9.74 4.37
CA GLY A 88 -29.75 10.00 3.88
C GLY A 88 -30.78 8.94 4.28
N LYS A 89 -30.39 7.94 5.08
CA LYS A 89 -31.35 7.03 5.75
C LYS A 89 -32.20 7.85 6.72
N LYS A 90 -33.50 7.50 6.87
CA LYS A 90 -34.46 8.23 7.74
C LYS A 90 -33.91 8.47 9.15
N ALA A 91 -33.28 7.47 9.76
CA ALA A 91 -32.68 7.58 11.09
C ALA A 91 -31.54 8.63 11.14
N GLN A 92 -30.70 8.71 10.11
CA GLN A 92 -29.61 9.69 10.03
C GLN A 92 -30.15 11.12 9.84
N VAL A 93 -31.21 11.28 9.05
CA VAL A 93 -31.87 12.58 8.85
C VAL A 93 -32.46 13.08 10.16
N VAL A 94 -33.23 12.23 10.87
CA VAL A 94 -33.80 12.56 12.18
C VAL A 94 -32.71 12.87 13.22
N LYS A 95 -31.60 12.11 13.24
CA LYS A 95 -30.46 12.39 14.12
C LYS A 95 -29.86 13.77 13.79
N ALA A 96 -29.62 14.06 12.52
CA ALA A 96 -29.07 15.33 12.08
C ALA A 96 -29.97 16.53 12.37
N GLU A 97 -31.30 16.37 12.34
CA GLU A 97 -32.24 17.44 12.73
C GLU A 97 -32.09 17.83 14.21
N LYS A 98 -31.85 16.83 15.07
CA LYS A 98 -31.63 17.00 16.52
C LYS A 98 -30.23 17.54 16.84
N THR A 99 -29.18 16.97 16.24
CA THR A 99 -27.78 17.30 16.58
C THR A 99 -27.20 18.44 15.75
N LYS A 100 -27.86 18.81 14.64
CA LYS A 100 -27.34 19.72 13.60
C LYS A 100 -26.07 19.22 12.89
N VAL A 101 -25.70 17.96 13.06
CA VAL A 101 -24.52 17.33 12.43
C VAL A 101 -24.96 16.24 11.45
N ARG A 102 -24.48 16.30 10.21
CA ARG A 102 -24.70 15.26 9.19
C ARG A 102 -23.51 14.31 9.13
N CYS A 103 -23.75 13.04 9.46
CA CYS A 103 -22.73 11.99 9.47
C CYS A 103 -23.15 10.81 8.60
N CYS A 104 -22.23 10.24 7.82
CA CYS A 104 -22.48 8.97 7.15
C CYS A 104 -22.61 7.82 8.16
N ASP A 105 -23.05 6.65 7.69
CA ASP A 105 -23.22 5.45 8.52
C ASP A 105 -21.89 4.84 9.01
N GLN A 106 -20.76 5.33 8.49
CA GLN A 106 -19.40 4.94 8.89
C GLN A 106 -18.64 6.08 9.61
N SER A 107 -19.33 7.07 10.20
CA SER A 107 -18.66 8.25 10.76
C SER A 107 -17.76 7.99 11.97
N GLU A 108 -17.93 6.85 12.64
CA GLU A 108 -17.11 6.46 13.78
C GLU A 108 -15.89 5.62 13.37
N ALA A 109 -15.84 5.18 12.10
CA ALA A 109 -14.78 4.33 11.62
C ALA A 109 -13.48 5.13 11.48
N LEU A 110 -12.38 4.51 11.90
CA LEU A 110 -11.06 5.11 11.80
C LEU A 110 -10.60 5.13 10.34
N VAL A 111 -9.89 6.19 10.00
CA VAL A 111 -9.35 6.41 8.66
C VAL A 111 -7.92 6.89 8.73
N ASP A 112 -7.19 6.50 7.71
CA ASP A 112 -5.84 6.97 7.45
C ASP A 112 -5.87 7.99 6.33
N PHE A 113 -4.87 8.87 6.31
CA PHE A 113 -4.69 9.79 5.21
C PHE A 113 -3.24 10.16 4.97
N VAL A 114 -2.98 10.65 3.76
CA VAL A 114 -1.77 11.39 3.41
C VAL A 114 -2.14 12.57 2.52
N ARG A 115 -1.47 13.71 2.70
CA ARG A 115 -1.61 14.85 1.79
C ARG A 115 -1.03 14.49 0.43
N SER A 116 -1.79 14.71 -0.64
CA SER A 116 -1.38 14.32 -2.00
C SER A 116 -0.09 15.01 -2.46
N SER A 117 0.23 16.21 -1.96
CA SER A 117 1.49 16.91 -2.25
C SER A 117 2.72 16.28 -1.61
N ASP A 118 2.51 15.46 -0.59
CA ASP A 118 3.60 14.83 0.18
C ASP A 118 3.82 13.38 -0.25
N ILE A 119 3.03 12.89 -1.21
CA ILE A 119 3.24 11.59 -1.86
C ILE A 119 4.46 11.70 -2.77
N MET A 120 5.39 10.75 -2.60
CA MET A 120 6.61 10.69 -3.40
C MET A 120 6.29 10.31 -4.86
N ASP A 121 6.60 11.21 -5.79
CA ASP A 121 6.54 10.93 -7.22
C ASP A 121 7.79 10.17 -7.68
N LEU A 122 7.58 9.02 -8.31
CA LEU A 122 8.60 8.16 -8.90
C LEU A 122 8.36 8.07 -10.42
N ASN A 123 9.15 8.82 -11.20
CA ASN A 123 9.10 8.80 -12.65
C ASN A 123 10.11 7.80 -13.19
N LEU A 124 9.65 6.68 -13.75
CA LEU A 124 10.52 5.77 -14.48
C LEU A 124 10.86 6.40 -15.84
N VAL A 125 12.15 6.63 -16.10
CA VAL A 125 12.68 7.23 -17.34
C VAL A 125 13.72 6.31 -17.98
N LYS A 126 14.08 6.59 -19.24
CA LYS A 126 15.13 5.82 -19.93
C LYS A 126 16.51 6.23 -19.43
N PRO A 127 17.52 5.36 -19.54
CA PRO A 127 18.91 5.74 -19.32
C PRO A 127 19.28 6.98 -20.14
N GLY A 128 19.85 7.99 -19.48
CA GLY A 128 20.20 9.28 -20.10
C GLY A 128 19.10 10.35 -20.08
N ASP A 129 17.85 10.00 -19.74
CA ASP A 129 16.73 10.95 -19.66
C ASP A 129 16.46 11.48 -18.24
N VAL A 130 17.28 11.11 -17.26
CA VAL A 130 17.18 11.60 -15.87
C VAL A 130 17.47 13.10 -15.84
N LYS A 131 16.44 13.91 -15.57
CA LYS A 131 16.55 15.38 -15.54
C LYS A 131 16.15 15.97 -14.18
N GLY A 132 15.24 15.32 -13.47
CA GLY A 132 14.72 15.76 -12.18
C GLY A 132 15.02 14.83 -11.01
N ASP A 133 14.73 15.32 -9.81
CA ASP A 133 14.92 14.59 -8.56
C ASP A 133 14.05 13.32 -8.49
N SER A 134 12.86 13.36 -9.10
CA SER A 134 11.92 12.24 -9.18
C SER A 134 12.16 11.29 -10.36
N ASP A 135 13.17 11.51 -11.20
CA ASP A 135 13.43 10.66 -12.37
C ASP A 135 14.39 9.51 -12.04
N TYR A 136 14.03 8.28 -12.36
CA TYR A 136 14.82 7.08 -12.05
C TYR A 136 14.86 6.13 -13.24
N CYS A 137 16.00 5.48 -13.45
CA CYS A 137 16.15 4.46 -14.49
C CYS A 137 15.69 3.08 -14.02
N GLU A 138 15.79 2.82 -12.71
CA GLU A 138 15.34 1.56 -12.10
C GLU A 138 14.56 1.82 -10.82
N LEU A 139 13.49 1.05 -10.65
CA LEU A 139 12.59 1.06 -9.50
C LEU A 139 12.28 -0.39 -9.10
N GLY A 140 12.48 -0.69 -7.83
CA GLY A 140 11.93 -1.86 -7.15
C GLY A 140 11.05 -1.37 -6.01
N ILE A 141 9.81 -1.86 -5.93
CA ILE A 141 8.83 -1.38 -4.96
C ILE A 141 8.15 -2.58 -4.33
N TRP A 142 8.12 -2.59 -3.01
CA TRP A 142 7.50 -3.60 -2.17
C TRP A 142 6.62 -2.94 -1.12
N ILE A 143 5.81 -3.74 -0.42
CA ILE A 143 5.32 -3.30 0.86
C ILE A 143 6.47 -3.36 1.86
N GLY A 144 6.72 -2.26 2.56
CA GLY A 144 7.62 -2.24 3.70
C GLY A 144 6.87 -2.82 4.89
N LEU A 145 7.38 -3.91 5.44
CA LEU A 145 6.87 -4.59 6.63
C LEU A 145 7.99 -4.76 7.66
N ALA A 146 7.59 -5.09 8.90
CA ALA A 146 8.52 -5.37 9.97
C ALA A 146 9.48 -6.50 9.56
N PRO A 147 10.74 -6.49 10.01
CA PRO A 147 11.53 -7.71 9.98
C PRO A 147 10.84 -8.83 10.75
N ALA A 148 10.96 -10.05 10.25
CA ALA A 148 10.55 -11.26 10.95
C ALA A 148 11.45 -11.53 12.17
N ILE A 149 12.75 -11.27 12.01
CA ILE A 149 13.74 -11.32 13.08
C ILE A 149 14.36 -9.94 13.17
N ASP A 150 14.32 -9.30 14.33
CA ASP A 150 15.06 -8.08 14.63
C ASP A 150 15.77 -8.21 15.98
N THR A 151 17.08 -8.37 15.95
CA THR A 151 17.88 -8.45 17.18
C THR A 151 18.31 -7.07 17.69
N TYR A 152 17.89 -5.97 17.06
CA TYR A 152 18.07 -4.60 17.56
C TYR A 152 16.97 -4.20 18.53
N ASN A 153 15.74 -4.62 18.24
CA ASN A 153 14.57 -3.98 18.80
C ASN A 153 13.53 -4.99 19.26
N GLU A 154 13.93 -5.82 20.24
CA GLU A 154 13.02 -6.76 20.91
C GLU A 154 11.80 -6.08 21.55
N LYS A 155 11.85 -4.74 21.73
CA LYS A 155 10.80 -3.94 22.38
C LYS A 155 10.01 -3.00 21.46
N ALA A 156 10.49 -2.62 20.27
CA ALA A 156 9.67 -1.80 19.38
C ALA A 156 8.69 -2.67 18.63
N LYS A 157 7.50 -2.78 19.22
CA LYS A 157 6.32 -3.41 18.63
C LYS A 157 5.74 -2.64 17.43
N TYR A 158 6.37 -1.55 17.00
CA TYR A 158 5.73 -0.57 16.11
C TYR A 158 6.52 -0.37 14.82
N PHE A 159 6.40 -1.32 13.90
CA PHE A 159 6.76 -1.08 12.51
C PHE A 159 5.55 -0.50 11.76
N TYR A 160 5.66 0.77 11.35
CA TYR A 160 4.68 1.36 10.46
C TYR A 160 4.84 0.78 9.05
N ALA A 161 3.95 -0.14 8.68
CA ALA A 161 3.93 -0.65 7.31
C ALA A 161 3.86 0.51 6.31
N GLY A 162 4.58 0.43 5.21
CA GLY A 162 4.64 1.50 4.22
C GLY A 162 4.92 0.93 2.84
N ILE A 163 5.33 1.77 1.91
CA ILE A 163 5.82 1.38 0.60
C ILE A 163 7.34 1.49 0.60
N HIS A 164 8.01 0.35 0.54
CA HIS A 164 9.46 0.28 0.47
C HIS A 164 9.92 0.51 -0.97
N VAL A 165 10.85 1.45 -1.16
CA VAL A 165 11.32 1.86 -2.47
C VAL A 165 12.83 1.68 -2.58
N HIS A 166 13.24 0.93 -3.59
CA HIS A 166 14.57 0.99 -4.17
C HIS A 166 14.52 1.80 -5.45
N ALA A 167 15.27 2.90 -5.53
CA ALA A 167 15.38 3.70 -6.75
C ALA A 167 16.83 3.97 -7.13
N ARG A 168 17.14 3.93 -8.43
CA ARG A 168 18.48 4.17 -8.98
C ARG A 168 18.41 5.18 -10.12
N LYS A 169 19.39 6.09 -10.18
CA LYS A 169 19.53 7.05 -11.29
C LYS A 169 20.15 6.43 -12.54
N GLU A 170 20.85 5.30 -12.38
CA GLU A 170 21.47 4.55 -13.47
C GLU A 170 21.11 3.06 -13.36
N ILE A 171 21.04 2.36 -14.49
CA ILE A 171 20.78 0.91 -14.51
C ILE A 171 21.92 0.19 -13.79
N GLY A 172 21.58 -0.59 -12.75
CA GLY A 172 22.56 -1.29 -11.92
C GLY A 172 23.45 -0.39 -11.04
N GLY A 173 23.31 0.94 -11.13
CA GLY A 173 24.07 1.91 -10.33
C GLY A 173 23.64 1.89 -8.86
N ARG A 174 24.26 2.68 -8.00
CA ARG A 174 23.94 2.70 -6.55
C ARG A 174 22.47 3.09 -6.29
N LYS A 175 21.85 2.47 -5.29
CA LYS A 175 20.53 2.90 -4.77
C LYS A 175 20.66 4.33 -4.24
N VAL A 176 19.84 5.25 -4.76
CA VAL A 176 19.71 6.62 -4.22
C VAL A 176 18.51 6.75 -3.29
N ILE A 177 17.57 5.80 -3.36
CA ILE A 177 16.48 5.63 -2.41
C ILE A 177 16.49 4.18 -1.97
N ASP A 178 16.43 3.99 -0.65
CA ASP A 178 16.31 2.71 0.06
C ASP A 178 15.58 2.98 1.38
N LYS A 179 14.27 3.25 1.32
CA LYS A 179 13.45 3.60 2.49
C LYS A 179 11.96 3.43 2.24
N ASN A 180 11.18 3.55 3.31
CA ASN A 180 9.73 3.46 3.30
C ASN A 180 9.06 4.84 3.13
N PHE A 181 7.91 4.85 2.47
CA PHE A 181 7.00 6.00 2.33
C PHE A 181 5.57 5.58 2.67
N PRO A 182 4.68 6.48 3.13
CA PRO A 182 3.29 6.08 3.40
C PRO A 182 2.50 5.72 2.13
N ALA A 183 2.82 6.41 1.04
CA ALA A 183 2.30 6.16 -0.29
C ALA A 183 3.31 6.69 -1.33
N VAL A 184 3.27 6.14 -2.53
CA VAL A 184 4.08 6.62 -3.66
C VAL A 184 3.21 6.74 -4.91
N ARG A 185 3.61 7.60 -5.84
CA ARG A 185 2.98 7.71 -7.17
C ARG A 185 3.97 7.27 -8.23
N ILE A 186 3.64 6.22 -8.96
CA ILE A 186 4.49 5.67 -10.02
C ILE A 186 4.02 6.17 -11.37
N LYS A 187 4.93 6.74 -12.16
CA LYS A 187 4.70 7.14 -13.56
C LYS A 187 5.71 6.42 -14.45
N ASP A 188 5.28 6.06 -15.66
CA ASP A 188 6.18 5.51 -16.69
C ASP A 188 6.32 6.48 -17.85
N GLN A 189 7.55 6.88 -18.14
CA GLN A 189 7.93 7.66 -19.32
C GLN A 189 8.78 6.82 -20.29
N THR A 190 9.10 5.57 -19.94
CA THR A 190 9.87 4.67 -20.79
C THR A 190 9.03 4.04 -21.90
N GLY A 191 7.73 3.87 -21.65
CA GLY A 191 6.81 3.12 -22.50
C GLY A 191 6.82 1.61 -22.24
N ARG A 192 7.58 1.14 -21.24
CA ARG A 192 7.65 -0.29 -20.87
C ARG A 192 6.41 -0.76 -20.11
N PHE A 193 5.66 0.16 -19.52
CA PHE A 193 4.43 -0.09 -18.77
C PHE A 193 3.29 0.74 -19.39
N PRO A 194 2.83 0.38 -20.61
CA PRO A 194 1.92 1.21 -21.40
C PRO A 194 0.54 1.41 -20.76
N ASN A 195 0.18 0.58 -19.79
CA ASN A 195 -1.09 0.65 -19.07
C ASN A 195 -1.09 1.69 -17.93
N ILE A 196 0.09 2.17 -17.51
CA ILE A 196 0.17 3.21 -16.48
C ILE A 196 -0.31 4.55 -17.07
N PRO A 197 -1.33 5.19 -16.50
CA PRO A 197 -1.81 6.48 -16.99
C PRO A 197 -0.74 7.57 -16.80
N LYS A 198 -0.77 8.62 -17.62
CA LYS A 198 0.16 9.77 -17.50
C LYS A 198 0.15 10.43 -16.12
N ALA A 199 -1.00 10.43 -15.45
CA ALA A 199 -1.15 10.96 -14.09
C ALA A 199 -0.48 10.09 -13.01
N GLY A 200 -0.01 8.88 -13.38
CA GLY A 200 0.54 7.88 -12.49
C GLY A 200 -0.52 7.11 -11.71
N ILE A 201 -0.05 6.09 -11.00
CA ILE A 201 -0.85 5.29 -10.06
C ILE A 201 -0.33 5.57 -8.66
N VAL A 202 -1.24 5.91 -7.76
CA VAL A 202 -0.94 6.01 -6.33
C VAL A 202 -0.99 4.61 -5.75
N LEU A 203 0.10 4.20 -5.13
CA LEU A 203 0.21 2.95 -4.39
C LEU A 203 0.19 3.27 -2.90
N THR A 204 -0.81 2.75 -2.21
CA THR A 204 -1.03 2.90 -0.77
C THR A 204 -0.68 1.60 -0.05
N THR A 205 -0.44 1.70 1.26
CA THR A 205 -0.12 0.54 2.10
C THR A 205 -1.22 -0.54 2.07
N PRO A 206 -2.52 -0.21 2.16
CA PRO A 206 -3.61 -1.17 1.98
C PRO A 206 -3.54 -1.99 0.68
N ALA A 207 -3.45 -1.32 -0.47
CA ALA A 207 -3.41 -1.98 -1.78
C ALA A 207 -2.16 -2.83 -1.95
N ALA A 208 -1.04 -2.38 -1.37
CA ALA A 208 0.22 -3.11 -1.36
C ALA A 208 0.14 -4.40 -0.52
N LEU A 209 -0.54 -4.35 0.62
CA LEU A 209 -0.71 -5.49 1.53
C LEU A 209 -1.62 -6.55 0.90
N GLU A 210 -2.76 -6.13 0.35
CA GLU A 210 -3.69 -7.02 -0.34
C GLU A 210 -3.01 -7.74 -1.50
N TYR A 211 -2.22 -7.01 -2.30
CA TYR A 211 -1.45 -7.62 -3.36
C TYR A 211 -0.41 -8.63 -2.85
N LEU A 212 0.31 -8.31 -1.77
CA LEU A 212 1.27 -9.24 -1.18
C LEU A 212 0.59 -10.53 -0.75
N TYR A 213 -0.48 -10.45 0.03
CA TYR A 213 -1.25 -11.62 0.48
C TYR A 213 -1.74 -12.43 -0.71
N TYR A 214 -2.33 -11.75 -1.69
CA TYR A 214 -2.82 -12.41 -2.90
C TYR A 214 -1.69 -13.20 -3.58
N MET A 215 -0.53 -12.57 -3.79
CA MET A 215 0.60 -13.24 -4.43
C MET A 215 1.17 -14.37 -3.58
N GLU A 216 1.25 -14.24 -2.26
CA GLU A 216 1.83 -15.28 -1.42
C GLU A 216 0.94 -16.52 -1.28
N HIS A 217 -0.39 -16.36 -1.36
CA HIS A 217 -1.32 -17.49 -1.25
C HIS A 217 -1.77 -18.08 -2.59
N HIS A 218 -1.83 -17.27 -3.65
CA HIS A 218 -2.40 -17.69 -4.94
C HIS A 218 -1.41 -17.73 -6.10
N CYS A 219 -0.17 -17.26 -5.94
CA CYS A 219 0.83 -17.40 -6.99
C CYS A 219 1.21 -18.88 -7.15
N PRO A 220 1.12 -19.46 -8.36
CA PRO A 220 1.51 -20.86 -8.61
C PRO A 220 2.95 -21.17 -8.19
N VAL A 221 3.85 -20.18 -8.19
CA VAL A 221 5.23 -20.33 -7.68
C VAL A 221 5.25 -20.85 -6.24
N ASN A 222 4.31 -20.41 -5.39
CA ASN A 222 4.27 -20.86 -3.99
C ASN A 222 3.58 -22.22 -3.82
N ASN A 223 2.67 -22.60 -4.73
CA ASN A 223 1.98 -23.89 -4.69
C ASN A 223 2.77 -25.02 -5.41
N ASP A 224 3.50 -24.72 -6.48
CA ASP A 224 4.24 -25.70 -7.31
C ASP A 224 5.73 -25.85 -6.94
N LEU A 225 6.28 -25.03 -6.03
CA LEU A 225 7.60 -25.32 -5.45
C LEU A 225 7.58 -26.57 -4.54
N GLY A 226 6.41 -27.17 -4.34
CA GLY A 226 6.27 -28.60 -4.10
C GLY A 226 6.21 -29.39 -5.41
N VAL A 227 7.36 -29.91 -5.85
CA VAL A 227 7.50 -31.11 -6.71
C VAL A 227 7.21 -30.91 -8.23
N GLN A 228 8.27 -31.03 -9.05
CA GLN A 228 8.28 -31.53 -10.45
C GLN A 228 8.13 -30.62 -11.70
N SER A 229 8.50 -29.33 -11.70
CA SER A 229 8.90 -28.71 -12.98
C SER A 229 10.16 -27.85 -12.85
N LEU A 230 11.29 -28.40 -13.31
CA LEU A 230 12.64 -27.85 -13.14
C LEU A 230 13.32 -27.54 -14.48
N GLU A 231 12.57 -27.45 -15.57
CA GLU A 231 13.12 -27.14 -16.88
C GLU A 231 12.35 -26.01 -17.57
N SER A 232 13.01 -24.84 -17.61
CA SER A 232 12.85 -23.85 -18.67
C SER A 232 11.43 -23.42 -19.04
N GLN A 233 10.84 -22.60 -18.19
CA GLN A 233 9.94 -21.50 -18.51
C GLN A 233 9.69 -20.89 -17.15
N GLY A 234 10.02 -19.61 -16.94
CA GLY A 234 9.64 -19.04 -15.67
C GLY A 234 8.12 -19.11 -15.55
N VAL A 235 7.65 -19.02 -14.32
CA VAL A 235 6.22 -19.13 -14.07
C VAL A 235 5.64 -17.80 -14.51
N PRO A 236 4.70 -17.79 -15.48
CA PRO A 236 3.95 -16.57 -15.74
C PRO A 236 3.47 -16.07 -14.39
N ARG A 237 3.58 -14.76 -14.12
CA ARG A 237 2.41 -14.16 -13.48
C ARG A 237 1.33 -14.48 -14.49
N SER A 238 0.65 -15.61 -14.34
CA SER A 238 -0.58 -15.85 -15.04
C SER A 238 -1.32 -14.54 -14.84
N SER A 239 -1.93 -14.02 -15.90
CA SER A 239 -3.02 -13.10 -15.70
C SER A 239 -3.77 -13.71 -14.53
N VAL A 240 -3.70 -13.02 -13.39
CA VAL A 240 -4.43 -13.45 -12.23
C VAL A 240 -5.83 -13.20 -12.72
N ASP A 241 -6.44 -14.22 -13.35
CA ASP A 241 -7.69 -14.12 -14.12
C ASP A 241 -8.84 -13.65 -13.22
N LEU A 242 -8.53 -13.58 -11.93
CA LEU A 242 -9.30 -13.28 -10.76
C LEU A 242 -9.33 -11.78 -10.42
N THR A 243 -8.34 -11.00 -10.85
CA THR A 243 -8.26 -9.55 -10.61
C THR A 243 -8.35 -8.76 -11.92
N ALA A 244 -8.94 -7.58 -11.87
CA ALA A 244 -9.18 -6.74 -13.04
C ALA A 244 -8.97 -5.26 -12.74
N VAL A 245 -8.66 -4.50 -13.79
CA VAL A 245 -8.72 -3.05 -13.75
C VAL A 245 -10.18 -2.63 -13.83
N VAL A 246 -10.79 -2.33 -12.68
CA VAL A 246 -12.16 -1.84 -12.62
C VAL A 246 -12.14 -0.31 -12.54
N ARG A 247 -12.81 0.36 -13.49
CA ARG A 247 -12.94 1.82 -13.53
C ARG A 247 -14.38 2.24 -13.31
N CYS A 248 -14.60 3.22 -12.43
CA CYS A 248 -15.92 3.76 -12.21
C CYS A 248 -16.41 4.55 -13.43
N LYS A 249 -17.52 4.13 -14.04
CA LYS A 249 -18.16 4.88 -15.15
C LYS A 249 -18.75 6.24 -14.77
N HIS A 250 -18.79 6.57 -13.47
CA HIS A 250 -19.39 7.80 -12.96
C HIS A 250 -18.38 8.88 -12.60
N CYS A 251 -17.19 8.50 -12.12
CA CYS A 251 -16.14 9.43 -11.69
C CYS A 251 -14.74 9.05 -12.18
N GLU A 252 -14.62 8.01 -13.01
CA GLU A 252 -13.38 7.52 -13.63
C GLU A 252 -12.29 7.01 -12.68
N ALA A 253 -12.55 7.02 -11.38
CA ALA A 253 -11.66 6.47 -10.36
C ALA A 253 -11.42 4.97 -10.62
N LEU A 254 -10.17 4.56 -10.41
CA LEU A 254 -9.82 3.14 -10.34
C LEU A 254 -10.36 2.58 -9.04
N HIS A 255 -10.84 1.35 -9.10
CA HIS A 255 -11.39 0.65 -7.95
C HIS A 255 -10.38 -0.37 -7.41
N GLU A 256 -10.28 -0.40 -6.10
CA GLU A 256 -9.50 -1.38 -5.33
C GLU A 256 -10.49 -2.05 -4.36
N ASP A 257 -10.58 -3.37 -4.41
CA ASP A 257 -11.45 -4.19 -3.55
C ASP A 257 -10.70 -4.62 -2.28
N ILE A 258 -10.29 -3.62 -1.49
CA ILE A 258 -9.64 -3.88 -0.21
C ILE A 258 -10.65 -4.50 0.75
N GLY A 259 -10.28 -5.58 1.42
CA GLY A 259 -11.18 -6.27 2.34
C GLY A 259 -11.70 -7.60 1.85
N ASP A 260 -11.61 -7.88 0.55
CA ASP A 260 -12.00 -9.19 -0.02
C ASP A 260 -10.90 -10.26 0.17
N PHE A 261 -10.21 -10.16 1.32
CA PHE A 261 -8.90 -10.66 1.78
C PHE A 261 -8.42 -12.07 1.36
N PHE A 262 -9.20 -12.86 0.66
CA PHE A 262 -8.80 -14.21 0.24
C PHE A 262 -8.93 -14.45 -1.26
N GLY A 263 -9.30 -13.45 -2.07
CA GLY A 263 -9.42 -13.67 -3.51
C GLY A 263 -10.57 -14.60 -3.90
N GLU A 264 -11.47 -14.92 -2.96
CA GLU A 264 -12.53 -15.93 -3.14
C GLU A 264 -13.87 -15.31 -3.56
N ASN A 265 -14.08 -14.02 -3.28
CA ASN A 265 -15.39 -13.38 -3.44
C ASN A 265 -15.49 -12.55 -4.73
N TYR A 266 -15.42 -13.23 -5.89
CA TYR A 266 -15.74 -12.59 -7.16
C TYR A 266 -17.13 -11.99 -7.12
N HIS A 267 -17.23 -10.71 -7.46
CA HIS A 267 -18.50 -10.05 -7.44
C HIS A 267 -18.69 -9.22 -8.70
N LYS A 268 -19.94 -9.15 -9.16
CA LYS A 268 -20.32 -8.36 -10.34
C LYS A 268 -20.61 -6.91 -10.01
N LYS A 269 -20.72 -6.59 -8.72
CA LYS A 269 -21.16 -5.29 -8.20
C LYS A 269 -20.13 -4.77 -7.22
N HIS A 270 -19.37 -3.78 -7.67
CA HIS A 270 -18.35 -3.08 -6.90
C HIS A 270 -18.93 -1.76 -6.38
N LEU A 271 -18.60 -1.34 -5.15
CA LEU A 271 -19.01 -0.04 -4.62
C LEU A 271 -17.86 0.96 -4.77
N CYS A 272 -18.02 1.99 -5.60
CA CYS A 272 -16.97 2.99 -5.79
C CYS A 272 -16.71 3.81 -4.52
N GLY A 273 -15.52 3.67 -3.92
CA GLY A 273 -15.10 4.44 -2.75
C GLY A 273 -15.14 5.97 -2.95
N SER A 274 -14.90 6.46 -4.18
CA SER A 274 -14.86 7.90 -4.44
C SER A 274 -16.23 8.56 -4.57
N CYS A 275 -17.19 7.91 -5.24
CA CYS A 275 -18.51 8.52 -5.53
C CYS A 275 -19.72 7.78 -4.91
N GLY A 276 -19.51 6.62 -4.29
CA GLY A 276 -20.55 5.82 -3.63
C GLY A 276 -21.55 5.14 -4.58
N ARG A 277 -21.27 5.15 -5.88
CA ARG A 277 -22.13 4.50 -6.89
C ARG A 277 -21.63 3.09 -7.20
N ASP A 278 -22.60 2.22 -7.46
CA ASP A 278 -22.34 0.84 -7.85
C ASP A 278 -21.75 0.79 -9.27
N ILE A 279 -20.68 0.03 -9.44
CA ILE A 279 -20.10 -0.35 -10.72
C ILE A 279 -20.52 -1.80 -10.99
N PHE A 280 -21.13 -2.05 -12.14
CA PHE A 280 -21.58 -3.39 -12.53
C PHE A 280 -20.75 -3.89 -13.71
N GLY A 281 -20.30 -5.14 -13.65
CA GLY A 281 -19.44 -5.73 -14.68
C GLY A 281 -19.39 -7.26 -14.63
N LYS A 282 -18.34 -7.80 -15.27
CA LYS A 282 -17.95 -9.21 -15.10
C LYS A 282 -17.59 -9.44 -13.63
N ALA A 283 -17.81 -10.65 -13.12
CA ALA A 283 -17.36 -11.00 -11.79
C ALA A 283 -15.82 -10.92 -11.76
N SER A 284 -15.28 -10.08 -10.87
CA SER A 284 -13.84 -9.81 -10.74
C SER A 284 -13.53 -9.24 -9.36
N ILE A 285 -12.24 -9.09 -9.06
CA ILE A 285 -11.73 -8.30 -7.94
C ILE A 285 -10.97 -7.10 -8.52
N GLY A 286 -11.38 -5.90 -8.18
CA GLY A 286 -10.79 -4.64 -8.63
C GLY A 286 -9.41 -4.46 -8.01
N ASN A 287 -8.36 -4.41 -8.83
CA ASN A 287 -7.01 -4.12 -8.36
C ASN A 287 -6.26 -3.28 -9.42
N PRO A 288 -5.95 -2.00 -9.13
CA PRO A 288 -5.27 -1.14 -10.10
C PRO A 288 -3.81 -1.53 -10.35
N LEU A 289 -3.20 -2.37 -9.51
CA LEU A 289 -1.82 -2.83 -9.70
C LEU A 289 -1.69 -3.76 -10.91
N GLN A 290 -2.81 -4.26 -11.45
CA GLN A 290 -2.84 -4.91 -12.77
C GLN A 290 -2.34 -4.00 -13.90
N LEU A 291 -2.36 -2.68 -13.72
CA LEU A 291 -1.78 -1.73 -14.68
C LEU A 291 -0.24 -1.75 -14.69
N PHE A 292 0.41 -2.38 -13.70
CA PHE A 292 1.86 -2.59 -13.69
C PHE A 292 2.29 -3.81 -14.52
N GLN A 293 1.35 -4.53 -15.13
CA GLN A 293 1.69 -5.57 -16.10
C GLN A 293 2.51 -5.00 -17.26
N ARG A 294 3.58 -5.70 -17.60
CA ARG A 294 4.38 -5.47 -18.81
C ARG A 294 4.24 -6.67 -19.75
N PRO A 295 4.29 -6.48 -21.09
CA PRO A 295 4.12 -7.58 -22.03
C PRO A 295 5.14 -8.72 -21.89
N TRP A 296 6.33 -8.41 -21.36
CA TRP A 296 7.41 -9.38 -21.15
C TRP A 296 8.04 -9.13 -19.78
N ARG A 297 7.96 -10.11 -18.87
CA ARG A 297 8.66 -10.09 -17.58
C ARG A 297 9.58 -11.30 -17.53
N ARG A 298 10.88 -11.10 -17.26
CA ARG A 298 11.70 -12.17 -16.70
C ARG A 298 11.11 -12.51 -15.33
N GLU A 299 10.58 -13.72 -15.20
CA GLU A 299 9.73 -14.13 -14.09
C GLU A 299 10.52 -14.25 -12.79
N ILE A 300 9.80 -14.43 -11.66
CA ILE A 300 10.43 -14.78 -10.38
C ILE A 300 11.11 -16.14 -10.60
N VAL A 301 12.44 -16.19 -10.47
CA VAL A 301 13.17 -17.44 -10.65
C VAL A 301 13.27 -18.11 -9.28
N GLY A 302 12.31 -18.98 -8.99
CA GLY A 302 12.36 -19.89 -7.85
C GLY A 302 13.04 -21.20 -8.23
N GLY A 303 14.06 -21.60 -7.46
CA GLY A 303 14.64 -22.95 -7.49
C GLY A 303 15.65 -23.22 -8.61
N LYS A 304 16.88 -23.61 -8.22
CA LYS A 304 18.05 -24.10 -9.00
C LYS A 304 18.54 -23.30 -10.23
N ILE A 305 17.73 -22.39 -10.78
CA ILE A 305 17.99 -21.59 -11.98
C ILE A 305 18.34 -20.14 -11.59
N ASP A 306 18.39 -19.81 -10.29
CA ASP A 306 19.07 -18.60 -9.85
C ASP A 306 20.59 -18.90 -9.77
N PRO A 307 21.44 -18.24 -10.58
CA PRO A 307 22.90 -18.33 -10.45
C PRO A 307 23.44 -17.84 -9.09
N GLN A 308 22.58 -17.37 -8.17
CA GLN A 308 22.95 -16.86 -6.84
C GLN A 308 22.28 -17.60 -5.68
N ASN A 309 21.99 -18.91 -5.79
CA ASN A 309 21.54 -19.76 -4.67
C ASN A 309 22.65 -19.91 -3.59
N ARG A 310 23.00 -18.77 -2.97
CA ARG A 310 24.05 -18.57 -1.99
C ARG A 310 23.48 -18.89 -0.63
N GLU A 311 24.28 -19.57 0.15
CA GLU A 311 24.00 -19.82 1.55
C GLU A 311 24.86 -18.86 2.39
N ILE A 312 24.30 -18.42 3.51
CA ILE A 312 25.06 -17.66 4.51
C ILE A 312 24.88 -18.29 5.88
N HIS A 313 26.00 -18.38 6.61
CA HIS A 313 26.04 -18.82 8.00
C HIS A 313 26.44 -17.64 8.86
N ILE A 314 25.58 -17.30 9.80
CA ILE A 314 25.74 -16.13 10.65
C ILE A 314 25.73 -16.58 12.10
N LYS A 315 26.67 -16.08 12.90
CA LYS A 315 26.59 -16.19 14.35
C LYS A 315 25.96 -14.92 14.91
N SER A 316 24.87 -15.05 15.66
CA SER A 316 24.19 -13.91 16.27
C SER A 316 25.07 -13.21 17.31
N SER A 317 26.04 -13.93 17.89
CA SER A 317 27.05 -13.36 18.79
C SER A 317 28.02 -12.38 18.11
N GLU A 318 28.16 -12.44 16.78
CA GLU A 318 29.08 -11.61 16.00
C GLU A 318 28.35 -10.49 15.25
N HIS A 319 27.05 -10.68 14.99
CA HIS A 319 26.25 -9.77 14.17
C HIS A 319 24.89 -9.51 14.79
N ARG A 320 24.49 -8.24 14.77
CA ARG A 320 23.09 -7.87 14.91
C ARG A 320 22.36 -8.09 13.59
N LEU A 321 21.12 -8.59 13.64
CA LEU A 321 20.41 -9.04 12.45
C LEU A 321 19.02 -8.43 12.31
N MET A 322 18.66 -8.15 11.07
CA MET A 322 17.27 -8.00 10.64
C MET A 322 17.03 -8.91 9.43
N CYS A 323 15.99 -9.75 9.48
CA CYS A 323 15.69 -10.69 8.41
C CYS A 323 14.25 -10.54 7.93
N TRP A 324 14.06 -10.62 6.62
CA TRP A 324 12.75 -10.67 5.96
C TRP A 324 12.73 -11.84 4.98
N PRO A 325 11.62 -12.57 4.83
CA PRO A 325 11.43 -13.37 3.63
C PRO A 325 11.34 -12.42 2.42
N SER A 326 12.00 -12.74 1.32
CA SER A 326 11.87 -11.94 0.09
C SER A 326 10.43 -12.07 -0.40
N THR A 327 9.74 -10.96 -0.66
CA THR A 327 8.39 -10.96 -1.20
C THR A 327 8.36 -10.50 -2.66
N PRO A 328 7.36 -10.90 -3.45
CA PRO A 328 7.18 -10.37 -4.80
C PRO A 328 7.06 -8.84 -4.78
N ALA A 329 7.83 -8.18 -5.63
CA ALA A 329 7.72 -6.74 -5.84
C ALA A 329 6.35 -6.38 -6.42
N LEU A 330 5.75 -5.33 -5.87
CA LEU A 330 4.57 -4.66 -6.42
C LEU A 330 4.90 -4.09 -7.80
N PHE A 331 6.08 -3.47 -7.90
CA PHE A 331 6.62 -2.92 -9.14
C PHE A 331 8.11 -3.23 -9.26
N TRP A 332 8.51 -3.79 -10.41
CA TRP A 332 9.91 -4.13 -10.69
C TRP A 332 10.24 -3.75 -12.13
N SER A 333 10.99 -2.66 -12.30
CA SER A 333 11.34 -2.18 -13.64
C SER A 333 12.60 -2.85 -14.19
N ARG A 334 13.41 -3.51 -13.36
CA ARG A 334 14.64 -4.16 -13.84
C ARG A 334 14.31 -5.28 -14.84
N ASP A 335 15.20 -5.45 -15.82
CA ASP A 335 15.16 -6.59 -16.75
C ASP A 335 16.01 -7.76 -16.25
N ALA A 336 15.78 -8.11 -14.98
CA ALA A 336 16.39 -9.25 -14.31
C ALA A 336 15.31 -9.94 -13.46
N PRO A 337 15.47 -11.24 -13.19
CA PRO A 337 14.64 -11.93 -12.20
C PRO A 337 14.64 -11.21 -10.85
N GLU A 338 13.53 -11.33 -10.13
CA GLU A 338 13.53 -11.09 -8.68
C GLU A 338 14.19 -12.26 -7.98
N ILE A 339 14.96 -11.99 -6.93
CA ILE A 339 15.62 -13.01 -6.12
C ILE A 339 14.63 -13.53 -5.09
N TRP A 340 14.51 -14.85 -4.99
CA TRP A 340 13.67 -15.53 -4.01
C TRP A 340 14.54 -16.14 -2.90
N GLY A 341 14.25 -15.83 -1.65
CA GLY A 341 15.03 -16.25 -0.49
C GLY A 341 14.70 -15.47 0.78
N ILE A 342 15.72 -15.19 1.59
CA ILE A 342 15.66 -14.40 2.82
C ILE A 342 16.60 -13.21 2.66
N HIS A 343 16.06 -12.00 2.78
CA HIS A 343 16.83 -10.77 2.81
C HIS A 343 17.37 -10.54 4.21
N VAL A 344 18.67 -10.28 4.31
CA VAL A 344 19.37 -10.15 5.58
C VAL A 344 20.10 -8.81 5.62
N HIS A 345 19.84 -8.03 6.66
CA HIS A 345 20.74 -7.00 7.13
C HIS A 345 21.52 -7.51 8.33
N GLY A 346 22.84 -7.45 8.25
CA GLY A 346 23.75 -7.80 9.34
C GLY A 346 24.65 -6.63 9.69
N PHE A 347 24.78 -6.34 10.98
CA PHE A 347 25.55 -5.21 11.49
C PHE A 347 26.65 -5.70 12.44
N ASN A 348 27.84 -5.13 12.33
CA ASN A 348 28.97 -5.43 13.22
C ASN A 348 28.79 -4.77 14.62
N ALA A 349 29.79 -4.93 15.49
CA ALA A 349 29.80 -4.34 16.83
C ALA A 349 29.78 -2.81 16.82
N GLU A 350 30.30 -2.19 15.76
CA GLU A 350 30.30 -0.75 15.51
C GLU A 350 28.98 -0.24 14.90
N ASN A 351 27.98 -1.11 14.76
CA ASN A 351 26.67 -0.84 14.19
C ASN A 351 26.68 -0.46 12.70
N GLU A 352 27.76 -0.80 11.99
CA GLU A 352 27.89 -0.65 10.54
C GLU A 352 27.22 -1.83 9.83
N ARG A 353 26.42 -1.56 8.79
CA ARG A 353 25.78 -2.60 7.99
C ARG A 353 26.83 -3.29 7.10
N VAL A 354 27.20 -4.51 7.44
CA VAL A 354 28.21 -5.33 6.75
C VAL A 354 27.60 -6.43 5.87
N ILE A 355 26.32 -6.78 6.12
CA ILE A 355 25.54 -7.71 5.28
C ILE A 355 24.28 -6.96 4.82
N ASP A 356 24.00 -6.98 3.52
CA ASP A 356 22.83 -6.39 2.85
C ASP A 356 22.59 -7.10 1.52
N ASP A 357 22.02 -8.30 1.58
CA ASP A 357 21.74 -9.12 0.40
C ASP A 357 20.59 -10.11 0.64
N THR A 358 20.17 -10.81 -0.41
CA THR A 358 19.15 -11.87 -0.35
C THR A 358 19.80 -13.23 -0.63
N TYR A 359 19.54 -14.20 0.24
CA TYR A 359 20.17 -15.52 0.20
C TYR A 359 19.11 -16.62 0.04
N GLY A 360 19.45 -17.67 -0.70
CA GLY A 360 18.56 -18.83 -0.89
C GLY A 360 18.41 -19.67 0.38
N ALA A 361 19.44 -19.69 1.23
CA ALA A 361 19.39 -20.28 2.56
C ALA A 361 20.16 -19.43 3.57
N VAL A 362 19.57 -19.23 4.75
CA VAL A 362 20.19 -18.49 5.86
C VAL A 362 20.23 -19.40 7.07
N TYR A 363 21.41 -19.53 7.68
CA TYR A 363 21.62 -20.23 8.93
C TYR A 363 22.03 -19.23 10.01
N VAL A 364 21.29 -19.19 11.11
CA VAL A 364 21.63 -18.39 12.29
C VAL A 364 21.95 -19.36 13.43
N ASP A 365 23.16 -19.27 13.98
CA ASP A 365 23.67 -20.15 15.04
C ASP A 365 23.52 -21.65 14.72
N GLY A 366 23.73 -21.99 13.45
CA GLY A 366 23.60 -23.37 12.94
C GLY A 366 22.17 -23.82 12.63
N LYS A 367 21.14 -23.04 12.98
CA LYS A 367 19.74 -23.32 12.64
C LYS A 367 19.38 -22.68 11.29
N LYS A 368 18.90 -23.50 10.35
CA LYS A 368 18.35 -23.00 9.08
C LYS A 368 17.05 -22.25 9.36
N LEU A 369 16.91 -21.05 8.81
CA LEU A 369 15.67 -20.29 8.86
C LEU A 369 14.66 -20.85 7.85
N ASP A 370 13.40 -20.93 8.26
CA ASP A 370 12.29 -21.33 7.40
C ASP A 370 11.59 -20.09 6.84
N ARG A 371 11.54 -19.94 5.51
CA ARG A 371 10.98 -18.73 4.88
C ARG A 371 9.48 -18.58 5.16
N ALA A 372 8.72 -19.68 5.19
CA ALA A 372 7.27 -19.62 5.42
C ALA A 372 6.97 -19.14 6.84
N GLN A 373 7.68 -19.68 7.84
CA GLN A 373 7.60 -19.19 9.21
C GLN A 373 7.99 -17.71 9.30
N LEU A 374 9.08 -17.28 8.65
CA LEU A 374 9.48 -15.87 8.65
C LEU A 374 8.40 -14.97 8.01
N PHE A 375 7.61 -15.48 7.08
CA PHE A 375 6.52 -14.71 6.47
C PHE A 375 5.38 -14.48 7.46
N GLU A 376 4.98 -15.52 8.20
CA GLU A 376 4.01 -15.39 9.29
C GLU A 376 4.51 -14.43 10.37
N ASP A 377 5.77 -14.57 10.79
CA ASP A 377 6.38 -13.71 11.81
C ASP A 377 6.44 -12.24 11.35
N MET A 378 6.82 -11.99 10.08
CA MET A 378 6.83 -10.63 9.49
C MET A 378 5.44 -9.98 9.50
N LEU A 379 4.39 -10.75 9.20
CA LEU A 379 3.01 -10.26 9.21
C LEU A 379 2.55 -9.97 10.64
N ASN A 380 2.84 -10.86 11.59
CA ASN A 380 2.51 -10.68 13.01
C ASN A 380 3.22 -9.49 13.63
N ASN A 381 4.49 -9.26 13.28
CA ASN A 381 5.27 -8.11 13.75
C ASN A 381 4.81 -6.77 13.14
N SER A 382 3.98 -6.81 12.10
CA SER A 382 3.48 -5.61 11.44
C SER A 382 2.16 -5.18 12.07
N PHE A 383 2.21 -4.06 12.79
CA PHE A 383 1.17 -3.38 13.61
C PHE A 383 -0.30 -3.43 13.14
N TRP A 384 -0.55 -3.67 11.86
CA TRP A 384 -1.90 -3.66 11.28
C TRP A 384 -2.72 -4.95 11.55
N MET A 385 -2.08 -5.98 12.11
CA MET A 385 -2.70 -7.28 12.43
C MET A 385 -2.97 -7.49 13.93
N VAL A 386 -2.55 -6.53 14.78
CA VAL A 386 -2.74 -6.63 16.23
C VAL A 386 -4.12 -6.04 16.58
N GLU A 387 -4.98 -6.83 17.21
CA GLU A 387 -6.34 -6.43 17.58
C GLU A 387 -6.33 -5.19 18.50
N GLU A 388 -7.35 -4.31 18.35
CA GLU A 388 -7.58 -3.09 19.14
C GLU A 388 -7.42 -3.28 20.67
N ALA A 389 -7.61 -4.49 21.17
CA ALA A 389 -7.59 -4.82 22.60
C ALA A 389 -6.19 -4.70 23.23
N GLU A 390 -5.10 -5.01 22.53
CA GLU A 390 -3.75 -4.90 23.09
C GLU A 390 -3.26 -3.44 23.11
N MET A 391 -3.68 -2.65 22.12
CA MET A 391 -3.33 -1.24 22.02
C MET A 391 -4.02 -0.35 23.04
N ALA A 392 -5.30 -0.62 23.35
CA ALA A 392 -6.01 0.12 24.38
C ALA A 392 -5.45 -0.18 25.79
N ALA A 393 -5.00 -1.42 26.02
CA ALA A 393 -4.40 -1.83 27.29
C ALA A 393 -3.00 -1.21 27.50
N GLU A 394 -2.15 -1.13 26.47
CA GLU A 394 -0.81 -0.50 26.61
C GLU A 394 -0.87 1.04 26.65
N ALA A 395 -1.87 1.67 26.02
CA ALA A 395 -2.05 3.12 26.12
C ALA A 395 -2.55 3.56 27.50
N GLU A 396 -3.32 2.73 28.20
CA GLU A 396 -3.70 2.96 29.61
C GLU A 396 -2.51 2.78 30.57
N GLU A 397 -1.59 1.84 30.31
CA GLU A 397 -0.40 1.62 31.15
C GLU A 397 0.67 2.72 31.02
N LEU A 398 0.65 3.53 29.96
CA LEU A 398 1.60 4.64 29.75
C LEU A 398 1.13 5.99 30.31
N GLU A 399 -0.10 6.08 30.82
CA GLU A 399 -0.61 7.31 31.48
C GLU A 399 -0.38 7.32 33.00
N ASP A 400 0.15 6.24 33.58
CA ASP A 400 0.31 6.05 35.04
C ASP A 400 1.77 6.01 35.55
N ASP A 401 2.78 6.36 34.73
CA ASP A 401 4.20 6.50 35.15
C ASP A 401 4.75 7.94 35.10
#